data_AF-A0A235HMD3-F1
#
_entry.id   AF-A0A235HMD3-F1
#
_cell.length_a   1.000
_cell.length_b   1.000
_cell.length_c   1.000
_cell.angle_alpha   90.00
_cell.angle_beta   90.00
_cell.angle_gamma   90.00
#
_symmetry.space_group_name_H-M   'P 1'
#
loop_
_entity.id
_entity.type
_entity.pdbx_description
1 polymer ?
#
loop_
_entity_poly.entity_id
_entity_poly.type
_entity_poly.pdbx_seq_one_letter_code
_entity_poly.pdbx_strand_id
1 'polypeptide(L)'
;MQQASNSNSDERPKHRHWFWYIFGTLVGLFGLYALVSYVVLPALWHHYEHNPKLEHSPKTTQTAEGISGDPLNIGFVGTTAEVVQALLAAGWHPADPITLRSSVGIAKSVLFKHSYPTAPVSNLYLWGRKQDLAFELPIGNNAKTRHHVRLWQSNNLNADSRPLWLGSATFDQSVELSHRTGQITHHINADIDEERDNVIKSIDLTHQIAQLYQVTGIGATWVGRNGGGDRYYTDGELTICVLSMNNIAQTKPSTYSPSPEPVKFKNQLWSWLRHYFK
;
A
#
# COMPACT_ATOMS: atom_id res chain seq x y z
N MET A 1 35.67 -48.21 74.25
CA MET A 1 34.76 -48.47 73.13
C MET A 1 33.87 -47.25 72.92
N GLN A 2 34.14 -46.42 71.91
CA GLN A 2 33.17 -45.98 70.90
C GLN A 2 33.82 -44.89 70.03
N GLN A 3 34.07 -45.26 68.78
CA GLN A 3 34.55 -44.40 67.71
C GLN A 3 33.42 -43.47 67.25
N ALA A 4 33.78 -42.20 67.06
CA ALA A 4 32.99 -41.22 66.34
C ALA A 4 32.80 -41.64 64.87
N SER A 5 31.58 -41.49 64.37
CA SER A 5 31.24 -41.57 62.95
C SER A 5 30.22 -40.48 62.64
N ASN A 6 30.72 -39.24 62.44
CA ASN A 6 29.95 -38.19 61.79
C ASN A 6 29.99 -38.44 60.28
N SER A 7 28.96 -39.09 59.74
CA SER A 7 28.73 -39.13 58.29
C SER A 7 28.04 -37.83 57.88
N ASN A 8 28.82 -36.82 57.53
CA ASN A 8 28.33 -35.60 56.90
C ASN A 8 28.01 -35.92 55.43
N SER A 9 26.77 -36.27 55.14
CA SER A 9 26.31 -36.50 53.77
C SER A 9 26.19 -35.16 53.05
N ASP A 10 27.10 -34.95 52.09
CA ASP A 10 27.17 -33.83 51.15
C ASP A 10 25.91 -33.80 50.24
N GLU A 11 24.79 -33.28 50.75
CA GLU A 11 23.61 -32.96 49.94
C GLU A 11 23.90 -31.71 49.09
N ARG A 12 24.57 -31.92 47.93
CA ARG A 12 24.69 -30.86 46.92
C ARG A 12 23.29 -30.46 46.45
N PRO A 13 22.91 -29.18 46.50
CA PRO A 13 21.53 -28.78 46.29
C PRO A 13 21.12 -28.98 44.83
N LYS A 14 20.13 -29.85 44.60
CA LYS A 14 19.44 -30.07 43.31
C LYS A 14 18.97 -28.78 42.62
N HIS A 15 18.85 -27.68 43.36
CA HIS A 15 18.52 -26.34 42.88
C HIS A 15 19.50 -25.77 41.84
N ARG A 16 20.77 -26.16 41.87
CA ARG A 16 21.78 -25.56 40.97
C ARG A 16 21.54 -25.93 39.51
N HIS A 17 21.11 -27.16 39.22
CA HIS A 17 20.82 -27.60 37.85
C HIS A 17 19.53 -26.98 37.30
N TRP A 18 18.49 -26.85 38.13
CA TRP A 18 17.23 -26.21 37.74
C TRP A 18 17.39 -24.74 37.37
N PHE A 19 18.25 -24.01 38.08
CA PHE A 19 18.62 -22.63 37.73
C PHE A 19 19.22 -22.53 36.33
N TRP A 20 20.17 -23.40 35.98
CA TRP A 20 20.79 -23.40 34.65
C TRP A 20 19.82 -23.79 33.52
N TYR A 21 18.86 -24.67 33.78
CA TYR A 21 17.79 -24.98 32.82
C TYR A 21 16.88 -23.77 32.58
N ILE A 22 16.41 -23.10 33.64
CA ILE A 22 15.57 -21.90 33.50
C ILE A 22 16.34 -20.78 32.78
N PHE A 23 17.58 -20.54 33.20
CA PHE A 23 18.45 -19.54 32.58
C PHE A 23 18.67 -19.84 31.10
N GLY A 24 18.99 -21.10 30.75
CA GLY A 24 19.13 -21.53 29.36
C GLY A 24 17.85 -21.35 28.54
N THR A 25 16.69 -21.68 29.10
CA THR A 25 15.39 -21.46 28.45
C THR A 25 15.11 -19.98 28.23
N LEU A 26 15.35 -19.12 29.23
CA LEU A 26 15.15 -17.67 29.10
C LEU A 26 16.09 -17.07 28.05
N VAL A 27 17.37 -17.47 28.05
CA VAL A 27 18.34 -17.06 27.02
C VAL A 27 17.92 -17.55 25.63
N GLY A 28 17.41 -18.79 25.54
CA GLY A 28 16.89 -19.34 24.28
C GLY A 28 15.66 -18.58 23.76
N LEU A 29 14.70 -18.29 24.64
CA LEU A 29 13.52 -17.47 24.30
C LEU A 29 13.90 -16.05 23.91
N PHE A 30 14.84 -15.44 24.62
CA PHE A 30 15.38 -14.12 24.28
C PHE A 30 16.10 -14.14 22.93
N GLY A 31 16.94 -15.14 22.67
CA GLY A 31 17.64 -15.32 21.40
C GLY A 31 16.66 -15.54 20.24
N LEU A 32 15.62 -16.36 20.44
CA LEU A 32 14.55 -16.55 19.48
C LEU A 32 13.78 -15.25 19.22
N TYR A 33 13.40 -14.52 20.27
CA TYR A 33 12.75 -13.22 20.15
C TYR A 33 13.61 -12.23 19.37
N ALA A 34 14.91 -12.16 19.66
CA ALA A 34 15.84 -11.27 18.96
C ALA A 34 15.99 -11.66 17.48
N LEU A 35 16.16 -12.96 17.19
CA LEU A 35 16.24 -13.47 15.82
C LEU A 35 14.95 -13.14 15.03
N VAL A 36 13.78 -13.41 15.61
CA VAL A 36 12.50 -13.14 14.95
C VAL A 36 12.31 -11.65 14.74
N SER A 37 12.55 -10.83 15.75
CA SER A 37 12.22 -9.40 15.73
C SER A 37 13.18 -8.56 14.89
N TYR A 38 14.47 -8.91 14.85
CA TYR A 38 15.50 -8.09 14.23
C TYR A 38 16.11 -8.68 12.95
N VAL A 39 15.83 -9.95 12.64
CA VAL A 39 16.33 -10.59 11.42
C VAL A 39 15.18 -11.07 10.54
N VAL A 40 14.31 -11.94 11.08
CA VAL A 40 13.26 -12.58 10.27
C VAL A 40 12.16 -11.59 9.87
N LEU A 41 11.58 -10.85 10.83
CA LEU A 41 10.52 -9.88 10.54
C LEU A 41 10.94 -8.77 9.58
N PRO A 42 12.11 -8.10 9.76
CA PRO A 42 12.57 -7.10 8.80
C PRO A 42 12.78 -7.66 7.40
N ALA A 43 13.37 -8.86 7.27
CA ALA A 43 13.60 -9.51 5.98
C ALA A 43 12.30 -9.91 5.27
N LEU A 44 11.24 -10.20 6.01
CA LEU A 44 9.91 -10.51 5.46
C LEU A 44 9.15 -9.27 4.97
N TRP A 45 9.46 -8.07 5.50
CA TRP A 45 8.66 -6.85 5.28
C TRP A 45 9.30 -5.80 4.38
N HIS A 46 10.63 -5.78 4.23
CA HIS A 46 11.34 -4.75 3.47
C HIS A 46 11.90 -5.26 2.15
N HIS A 47 11.45 -4.65 1.04
CA HIS A 47 12.00 -4.88 -0.29
C HIS A 47 11.74 -3.67 -1.21
N TYR A 48 12.78 -3.27 -1.95
CA TYR A 48 12.78 -2.08 -2.83
C TYR A 48 13.74 -2.24 -4.03
N GLU A 49 14.09 -3.47 -4.40
CA GLU A 49 15.18 -3.77 -5.34
C GLU A 49 14.98 -3.10 -6.70
N HIS A 50 13.73 -2.96 -7.12
CA HIS A 50 13.36 -2.33 -8.38
C HIS A 50 13.35 -0.79 -8.32
N ASN A 51 13.24 -0.20 -7.12
CA ASN A 51 13.26 1.25 -6.95
C ASN A 51 13.70 1.66 -5.52
N PRO A 52 15.03 1.66 -5.23
CA PRO A 52 15.55 1.95 -3.90
C PRO A 52 15.18 3.34 -3.36
N LYS A 53 14.91 4.30 -4.24
CA LYS A 53 14.50 5.67 -3.87
C LYS A 53 13.14 5.72 -3.16
N LEU A 54 12.34 4.66 -3.29
CA LEU A 54 11.05 4.55 -2.61
C LEU A 54 11.17 4.16 -1.14
N GLU A 55 12.32 3.69 -0.67
CA GLU A 55 12.54 3.33 0.73
C GLU A 55 12.22 4.50 1.68
N HIS A 56 12.69 5.70 1.33
CA HIS A 56 12.52 6.91 2.12
C HIS A 56 11.33 7.77 1.70
N SER A 57 10.52 7.29 0.74
CA SER A 57 9.31 8.00 0.32
C SER A 57 8.21 7.83 1.38
N PRO A 58 7.35 8.84 1.60
CA PRO A 58 6.21 8.69 2.48
C PRO A 58 5.33 7.53 2.02
N LYS A 59 4.68 6.85 2.97
CA LYS A 59 3.83 5.66 2.71
C LYS A 59 2.34 5.95 2.89
N THR A 60 2.03 7.12 3.43
CA THR A 60 0.67 7.61 3.64
C THR A 60 0.56 9.04 3.14
N THR A 61 -0.63 9.40 2.69
CA THR A 61 -0.99 10.79 2.44
C THR A 61 -1.31 11.50 3.75
N GLN A 62 -1.54 12.82 3.68
CA GLN A 62 -1.99 13.64 4.80
C GLN A 62 -3.21 14.48 4.42
N THR A 63 -4.05 14.83 5.39
CA THR A 63 -5.08 15.87 5.23
C THR A 63 -4.44 17.26 5.30
N ALA A 64 -5.22 18.32 5.05
CA ALA A 64 -4.73 19.70 5.17
C ALA A 64 -4.27 20.04 6.60
N GLU A 65 -4.82 19.35 7.60
CA GLU A 65 -4.50 19.49 9.03
C GLU A 65 -3.30 18.62 9.46
N GLY A 66 -2.68 17.87 8.53
CA GLY A 66 -1.53 17.01 8.81
C GLY A 66 -1.90 15.65 9.42
N ILE A 67 -3.18 15.28 9.43
CA ILE A 67 -3.64 13.95 9.88
C ILE A 67 -3.29 12.92 8.81
N SER A 68 -2.87 11.72 9.21
CA SER A 68 -2.62 10.62 8.26
C SER A 68 -3.88 10.32 7.45
N GLY A 69 -3.80 10.48 6.14
CA GLY A 69 -4.85 10.22 5.18
C GLY A 69 -4.85 8.75 4.74
N ASP A 70 -5.16 8.53 3.47
CA ASP A 70 -5.14 7.20 2.86
C ASP A 70 -3.70 6.71 2.63
N PRO A 71 -3.44 5.39 2.76
CA PRO A 71 -2.16 4.78 2.43
C PRO A 71 -1.87 4.80 0.93
N LEU A 72 -0.59 4.82 0.58
CA LEU A 72 -0.15 4.62 -0.79
C LEU A 72 -0.06 3.13 -1.09
N ASN A 73 -0.81 2.66 -2.09
CA ASN A 73 -0.92 1.25 -2.47
C ASN A 73 -0.65 1.03 -3.97
N ILE A 74 -0.53 2.09 -4.77
CA ILE A 74 -0.23 2.00 -6.20
C ILE A 74 0.84 3.01 -6.61
N GLY A 75 1.54 2.73 -7.70
CA GLY A 75 2.37 3.73 -8.39
C GLY A 75 2.50 3.42 -9.87
N PHE A 76 2.94 4.43 -10.63
CA PHE A 76 3.12 4.35 -12.07
C PHE A 76 4.51 4.83 -12.48
N VAL A 77 5.09 4.18 -13.48
CA VAL A 77 6.31 4.67 -14.15
C VAL A 77 5.94 5.02 -15.59
N GLY A 78 6.03 6.31 -15.90
CA GLY A 78 5.64 6.88 -17.18
C GLY A 78 5.47 8.39 -17.12
N THR A 79 5.44 9.02 -18.29
CA THR A 79 5.13 10.45 -18.41
C THR A 79 3.68 10.72 -18.00
N THR A 80 3.37 11.98 -17.68
CA THR A 80 2.00 12.41 -17.37
C THR A 80 1.02 11.97 -18.48
N ALA A 81 1.42 12.14 -19.75
CA ALA A 81 0.60 11.75 -20.89
C ALA A 81 0.34 10.23 -20.89
N GLU A 82 1.37 9.43 -20.60
CA GLU A 82 1.22 7.98 -20.59
C GLU A 82 0.28 7.49 -19.48
N VAL A 83 0.41 8.06 -18.28
CA VAL A 83 -0.44 7.75 -17.13
C VAL A 83 -1.90 8.12 -17.41
N VAL A 84 -2.13 9.35 -17.89
CA VAL A 84 -3.47 9.83 -18.24
C VAL A 84 -4.08 8.96 -19.34
N GLN A 85 -3.33 8.65 -20.40
CA GLN A 85 -3.83 7.81 -21.50
C GLN A 85 -4.15 6.39 -21.05
N ALA A 86 -3.33 5.78 -20.19
CA ALA A 86 -3.56 4.44 -19.67
C ALA A 86 -4.85 4.37 -18.84
N LEU A 87 -5.07 5.33 -17.94
CA LEU A 87 -6.28 5.39 -17.11
C LEU A 87 -7.52 5.63 -17.96
N LEU A 88 -7.47 6.56 -18.92
CA LEU A 88 -8.58 6.82 -19.84
C LEU A 88 -8.92 5.59 -20.71
N ALA A 89 -7.91 4.88 -21.22
CA ALA A 89 -8.10 3.66 -21.99
C ALA A 89 -8.73 2.54 -21.14
N ALA A 90 -8.45 2.52 -19.84
CA ALA A 90 -9.05 1.62 -18.87
C ALA A 90 -10.45 2.07 -18.40
N GLY A 91 -11.01 3.14 -18.98
CA GLY A 91 -12.35 3.64 -18.68
C GLY A 91 -12.44 4.59 -17.48
N TRP A 92 -11.32 4.94 -16.85
CA TRP A 92 -11.30 5.90 -15.76
C TRP A 92 -11.54 7.32 -16.29
N HIS A 93 -12.24 8.13 -15.52
CA HIS A 93 -12.56 9.50 -15.85
C HIS A 93 -11.88 10.46 -14.87
N PRO A 94 -11.37 11.61 -15.32
CA PRO A 94 -10.81 12.58 -14.40
C PRO A 94 -11.86 13.10 -13.40
N ALA A 95 -11.50 13.12 -12.13
CA ALA A 95 -12.38 13.59 -11.07
C ALA A 95 -12.45 15.13 -10.97
N ASP A 96 -11.40 15.89 -11.32
CA ASP A 96 -11.38 17.36 -11.21
C ASP A 96 -10.86 18.05 -12.50
N PRO A 97 -11.67 18.92 -13.16
CA PRO A 97 -11.24 19.66 -14.36
C PRO A 97 -10.04 20.60 -14.15
N ILE A 98 -9.81 21.11 -12.93
CA ILE A 98 -8.75 22.09 -12.63
C ILE A 98 -7.38 21.41 -12.57
N THR A 99 -7.33 20.21 -12.03
CA THR A 99 -6.14 19.35 -11.94
C THR A 99 -5.64 18.92 -13.33
N LEU A 100 -6.56 18.69 -14.27
CA LEU A 100 -6.21 18.42 -15.68
C LEU A 100 -5.65 19.65 -16.41
N ARG A 101 -6.24 20.84 -16.20
CA ARG A 101 -5.77 22.08 -16.86
C ARG A 101 -4.39 22.50 -16.36
N SER A 102 -4.09 22.26 -15.08
CA SER A 102 -2.78 22.56 -14.48
C SER A 102 -1.69 21.54 -14.84
N SER A 103 -2.05 20.32 -15.25
CA SER A 103 -1.11 19.27 -15.69
C SER A 103 -0.70 19.32 -17.19
N VAL A 104 -0.94 20.47 -17.84
CA VAL A 104 -0.45 20.91 -19.17
C VAL A 104 -0.93 20.11 -20.41
N GLY A 105 -1.70 20.81 -21.26
CA GLY A 105 -1.55 20.86 -22.73
C GLY A 105 -1.82 19.62 -23.60
N ILE A 106 -1.78 18.40 -23.07
CA ILE A 106 -1.71 17.16 -23.87
C ILE A 106 -3.04 16.36 -23.83
N ALA A 107 -4.07 16.85 -23.16
CA ALA A 107 -5.42 16.26 -23.15
C ALA A 107 -6.43 17.02 -24.04
N LYS A 108 -5.98 17.62 -25.15
CA LYS A 108 -6.85 18.50 -25.97
C LYS A 108 -8.01 17.79 -26.70
N SER A 109 -8.10 16.46 -26.68
CA SER A 109 -9.19 15.71 -27.32
C SER A 109 -10.18 15.03 -26.37
N VAL A 110 -9.91 14.99 -25.06
CA VAL A 110 -10.76 14.25 -24.09
C VAL A 110 -11.64 15.18 -23.24
N LEU A 111 -11.43 16.50 -23.33
CA LEU A 111 -12.03 17.48 -22.43
C LEU A 111 -13.37 18.09 -22.88
N PHE A 112 -13.92 17.73 -24.05
CA PHE A 112 -15.20 18.30 -24.49
C PHE A 112 -16.34 17.33 -24.23
N LYS A 113 -17.14 17.71 -23.20
CA LYS A 113 -18.47 17.21 -22.82
C LYS A 113 -18.49 16.17 -21.70
N HIS A 114 -18.20 16.58 -20.46
CA HIS A 114 -19.18 16.46 -19.36
C HIS A 114 -18.70 17.25 -18.13
N SER A 115 -19.60 18.03 -17.55
CA SER A 115 -19.39 18.82 -16.34
C SER A 115 -20.36 18.26 -15.31
N TYR A 116 -19.87 17.69 -14.21
CA TYR A 116 -20.69 17.34 -13.05
C TYR A 116 -20.52 18.39 -11.94
N PRO A 117 -21.59 18.76 -11.19
CA PRO A 117 -21.65 20.03 -10.47
C PRO A 117 -21.36 19.95 -8.96
N THR A 118 -20.81 18.86 -8.42
CA THR A 118 -20.58 18.72 -6.96
C THR A 118 -19.15 18.32 -6.65
N ALA A 119 -18.49 19.11 -5.79
CA ALA A 119 -17.07 19.05 -5.45
C ALA A 119 -16.60 17.61 -5.18
N PRO A 120 -15.72 17.01 -6.02
CA PRO A 120 -15.83 15.57 -6.26
C PRO A 120 -15.01 14.72 -5.30
N VAL A 121 -13.91 15.25 -4.71
CA VAL A 121 -12.97 14.46 -3.91
C VAL A 121 -12.25 15.33 -2.88
N SER A 122 -12.16 14.89 -1.60
CA SER A 122 -11.36 15.57 -0.58
C SER A 122 -9.87 15.61 -0.97
N ASN A 123 -9.24 16.77 -0.76
CA ASN A 123 -7.82 16.96 -1.05
C ASN A 123 -6.98 16.12 -0.08
N LEU A 124 -6.02 15.39 -0.64
CA LEU A 124 -4.98 14.73 0.13
C LEU A 124 -3.64 15.31 -0.29
N TYR A 125 -2.68 15.26 0.62
CA TYR A 125 -1.38 15.88 0.47
C TYR A 125 -0.29 14.81 0.57
N LEU A 126 0.67 14.92 -0.33
CA LEU A 126 1.89 14.13 -0.30
C LEU A 126 3.04 15.10 -0.59
N TRP A 127 4.13 15.02 0.18
CA TRP A 127 5.23 15.99 0.11
C TRP A 127 4.77 17.46 0.26
N GLY A 128 3.76 17.71 1.10
CA GLY A 128 3.23 19.06 1.35
C GLY A 128 2.41 19.67 0.22
N ARG A 129 2.06 18.91 -0.82
CA ARG A 129 1.27 19.40 -1.96
C ARG A 129 0.08 18.51 -2.29
N LYS A 130 -0.97 19.13 -2.84
CA LYS A 130 -2.18 18.45 -3.33
C LYS A 130 -1.82 17.48 -4.46
N GLN A 131 -2.65 16.44 -4.63
CA GLN A 131 -2.54 15.49 -5.76
C GLN A 131 -2.44 16.19 -7.12
N ASP A 132 -1.61 15.64 -8.00
CA ASP A 132 -1.41 16.14 -9.37
C ASP A 132 -2.45 15.61 -10.34
N LEU A 133 -2.98 14.40 -10.10
CA LEU A 133 -4.02 13.79 -10.89
C LEU A 133 -5.01 13.08 -9.97
N ALA A 134 -6.28 13.09 -10.36
CA ALA A 134 -7.33 12.34 -9.68
C ALA A 134 -8.29 11.78 -10.73
N PHE A 135 -8.60 10.49 -10.61
CA PHE A 135 -9.49 9.77 -11.51
C PHE A 135 -10.51 8.97 -10.71
N GLU A 136 -11.69 8.82 -11.29
CA GLU A 136 -12.80 8.01 -10.77
C GLU A 136 -13.35 7.06 -11.84
N LEU A 137 -13.81 5.89 -11.41
CA LEU A 137 -14.54 4.94 -12.25
C LEU A 137 -15.87 4.60 -11.55
N PRO A 138 -17.03 5.07 -12.08
CA PRO A 138 -18.33 4.86 -11.44
C PRO A 138 -18.79 3.42 -11.57
N ILE A 139 -19.46 2.90 -10.52
CA ILE A 139 -20.14 1.60 -10.58
C ILE A 139 -21.64 1.81 -10.83
N GLY A 140 -22.10 1.36 -11.99
CA GLY A 140 -23.51 1.46 -12.39
C GLY A 140 -24.00 2.92 -12.49
N ASN A 141 -25.28 3.14 -12.21
CA ASN A 141 -25.94 4.45 -12.40
C ASN A 141 -26.03 5.29 -11.10
N ASN A 142 -25.35 4.92 -10.02
CA ASN A 142 -25.48 5.60 -8.73
C ASN A 142 -24.18 6.31 -8.32
N ALA A 143 -24.25 7.60 -8.01
CA ALA A 143 -23.11 8.44 -7.65
C ALA A 143 -22.48 8.10 -6.28
N LYS A 144 -23.00 7.10 -5.55
CA LYS A 144 -22.57 6.73 -4.20
C LYS A 144 -21.39 5.77 -4.15
N THR A 145 -21.17 5.02 -5.24
CA THR A 145 -20.15 3.97 -5.31
C THR A 145 -19.24 4.19 -6.49
N ARG A 146 -17.96 4.38 -6.23
CA ARG A 146 -16.98 4.75 -7.24
C ARG A 146 -15.58 4.36 -6.79
N HIS A 147 -14.82 3.84 -7.73
CA HIS A 147 -13.40 3.62 -7.59
C HIS A 147 -12.68 4.97 -7.72
N HIS A 148 -11.64 5.20 -6.91
CA HIS A 148 -10.84 6.42 -6.98
C HIS A 148 -9.36 6.11 -6.99
N VAL A 149 -8.62 6.88 -7.77
CA VAL A 149 -7.17 6.90 -7.70
C VAL A 149 -6.68 8.35 -7.71
N ARG A 150 -5.85 8.69 -6.72
CA ARG A 150 -5.13 9.97 -6.63
C ARG A 150 -3.65 9.73 -6.85
N LEU A 151 -3.00 10.58 -7.64
CA LEU A 151 -1.60 10.41 -8.02
C LEU A 151 -0.79 11.68 -7.77
N TRP A 152 0.45 11.47 -7.35
CA TRP A 152 1.47 12.48 -7.17
C TRP A 152 2.73 12.08 -7.92
N GLN A 153 3.22 12.96 -8.78
CA GLN A 153 4.50 12.81 -9.44
C GLN A 153 5.65 12.99 -8.43
N SER A 154 6.47 11.97 -8.26
CA SER A 154 7.67 12.10 -7.45
C SER A 154 8.69 13.01 -8.14
N ASN A 155 9.43 13.78 -7.34
CA ASN A 155 10.64 14.47 -7.82
C ASN A 155 11.76 13.46 -8.16
N ASN A 156 11.63 12.21 -7.69
CA ASN A 156 12.54 11.13 -8.02
C ASN A 156 12.10 10.44 -9.31
N LEU A 157 13.08 10.05 -10.12
CA LEU A 157 12.86 9.17 -11.27
C LEU A 157 13.01 7.70 -10.84
N ASN A 158 12.32 6.81 -11.56
CA ASN A 158 12.52 5.36 -11.49
C ASN A 158 13.98 4.97 -11.82
N ALA A 159 14.35 3.71 -11.60
CA ALA A 159 15.66 3.18 -11.94
C ALA A 159 16.08 3.51 -13.40
N ASP A 160 15.14 3.46 -14.35
CA ASP A 160 15.37 3.77 -15.77
C ASP A 160 15.24 5.25 -16.14
N SER A 161 15.34 6.16 -15.16
CA SER A 161 15.20 7.61 -15.35
C SER A 161 13.85 8.06 -15.93
N ARG A 162 12.80 7.24 -15.84
CA ARG A 162 11.43 7.62 -16.20
C ARG A 162 10.70 8.23 -15.00
N PRO A 163 9.72 9.14 -15.23
CA PRO A 163 8.99 9.75 -14.14
C PRO A 163 8.23 8.71 -13.32
N LEU A 164 8.28 8.85 -12.01
CA LEU A 164 7.63 7.97 -11.04
C LEU A 164 6.45 8.69 -10.41
N TRP A 165 5.34 7.98 -10.28
CA TRP A 165 4.12 8.44 -9.64
C TRP A 165 3.81 7.53 -8.48
N LEU A 166 3.43 8.12 -7.36
CA LEU A 166 2.88 7.41 -6.22
C LEU A 166 1.40 7.76 -6.08
N GLY A 167 0.61 6.80 -5.64
CA GLY A 167 -0.82 6.94 -5.61
C GLY A 167 -1.50 6.20 -4.48
N SER A 168 -2.72 6.65 -4.22
CA SER A 168 -3.66 6.01 -3.32
C SER A 168 -4.91 5.66 -4.11
N ALA A 169 -5.23 4.38 -4.15
CA ALA A 169 -6.43 3.83 -4.74
C ALA A 169 -7.40 3.42 -3.63
N THR A 170 -8.62 3.95 -3.66
CA THR A 170 -9.66 3.73 -2.65
C THR A 170 -11.02 3.54 -3.30
N PHE A 171 -11.81 2.60 -2.80
CA PHE A 171 -13.18 2.40 -3.27
C PHE A 171 -14.17 3.07 -2.32
N ASP A 172 -14.90 4.09 -2.79
CA ASP A 172 -16.00 4.67 -2.04
C ASP A 172 -17.19 3.70 -2.05
N GLN A 173 -17.57 3.16 -0.89
CA GLN A 173 -18.68 2.20 -0.77
C GLN A 173 -19.99 2.89 -0.38
N SER A 174 -19.93 4.00 0.36
CA SER A 174 -21.13 4.73 0.75
C SER A 174 -20.87 6.22 0.96
N VAL A 175 -21.97 6.96 1.07
CA VAL A 175 -21.99 8.40 1.32
C VAL A 175 -22.90 8.62 2.51
N GLU A 176 -22.36 9.15 3.61
CA GLU A 176 -23.10 9.47 4.83
C GLU A 176 -22.98 10.96 5.15
N LEU A 177 -24.02 11.54 5.75
CA LEU A 177 -23.91 12.89 6.30
C LEU A 177 -23.31 12.78 7.69
N SER A 178 -22.08 13.25 7.87
CA SER A 178 -21.40 13.23 9.16
C SER A 178 -22.24 13.93 10.23
N HIS A 179 -22.70 13.17 11.23
CA HIS A 179 -23.48 13.72 12.35
C HIS A 179 -22.71 14.77 13.18
N ARG A 180 -21.37 14.77 13.10
CA ARG A 180 -20.50 15.66 13.87
C ARG A 180 -20.18 16.98 13.16
N THR A 181 -20.05 16.94 11.83
CA THR A 181 -19.63 18.11 11.03
C THR A 181 -20.72 18.63 10.09
N GLY A 182 -21.78 17.85 9.88
CA GLY A 182 -22.83 18.12 8.88
C GLY A 182 -22.35 17.96 7.43
N GLN A 183 -21.10 17.53 7.21
CA GLN A 183 -20.54 17.35 5.87
C GLN A 183 -20.87 15.97 5.31
N ILE A 184 -21.02 15.89 3.99
CA ILE A 184 -21.11 14.61 3.29
C ILE A 184 -19.73 13.94 3.32
N THR A 185 -19.63 12.81 4.01
CA THR A 185 -18.41 11.98 4.11
C THR A 185 -18.58 10.71 3.30
N HIS A 186 -17.61 10.45 2.43
CA HIS A 186 -17.52 9.18 1.70
C HIS A 186 -16.85 8.16 2.61
N HIS A 187 -17.44 6.97 2.72
CA HIS A 187 -16.82 5.84 3.40
C HIS A 187 -16.12 4.95 2.40
N ILE A 188 -14.85 4.66 2.65
CA ILE A 188 -14.09 3.73 1.82
C ILE A 188 -14.33 2.28 2.26
N ASN A 189 -14.26 1.35 1.31
CA ASN A 189 -14.15 -0.07 1.63
C ASN A 189 -12.81 -0.33 2.33
N ALA A 190 -12.83 -1.19 3.34
CA ALA A 190 -11.66 -1.50 4.15
C ALA A 190 -10.59 -2.29 3.40
N ASP A 191 -10.95 -3.05 2.37
CA ASP A 191 -10.03 -3.84 1.57
C ASP A 191 -9.37 -3.00 0.47
N ILE A 192 -8.34 -2.24 0.84
CA ILE A 192 -7.63 -1.38 -0.12
C ILE A 192 -6.71 -2.17 -1.07
N ASP A 193 -6.44 -3.45 -0.78
CA ASP A 193 -5.73 -4.35 -1.69
C ASP A 193 -6.65 -4.74 -2.86
N GLU A 194 -7.94 -4.99 -2.60
CA GLU A 194 -8.94 -5.24 -3.66
C GLU A 194 -9.00 -4.07 -4.65
N GLU A 195 -9.01 -2.86 -4.12
CA GLU A 195 -9.04 -1.67 -4.95
C GLU A 195 -7.77 -1.48 -5.77
N ARG A 196 -6.58 -1.61 -5.14
CA ARG A 196 -5.30 -1.61 -5.85
C ARG A 196 -5.32 -2.61 -7.02
N ASP A 197 -5.75 -3.84 -6.75
CA ASP A 197 -5.76 -4.91 -7.74
C ASP A 197 -6.77 -4.63 -8.86
N ASN A 198 -7.91 -3.99 -8.56
CA ASN A 198 -8.88 -3.53 -9.56
C ASN A 198 -8.29 -2.47 -10.49
N VAL A 199 -7.56 -1.46 -9.96
CA VAL A 199 -6.91 -0.45 -10.81
C VAL A 199 -5.91 -1.13 -11.75
N ILE A 200 -5.03 -1.97 -11.22
CA ILE A 200 -4.00 -2.66 -12.02
C ILE A 200 -4.64 -3.54 -13.09
N LYS A 201 -5.66 -4.32 -12.74
CA LYS A 201 -6.40 -5.16 -13.69
C LYS A 201 -7.07 -4.34 -14.79
N SER A 202 -7.68 -3.20 -14.46
CA SER A 202 -8.34 -2.35 -15.45
C SER A 202 -7.36 -1.83 -16.51
N ILE A 203 -6.13 -1.50 -16.10
CA ILE A 203 -5.07 -1.03 -17.01
C ILE A 203 -4.43 -2.19 -17.76
N ASP A 204 -4.24 -3.36 -17.13
CA ASP A 204 -3.67 -4.54 -17.79
C ASP A 204 -4.52 -5.02 -18.97
N LEU A 205 -5.85 -4.88 -18.88
CA LEU A 205 -6.79 -5.16 -19.98
C LEU A 205 -6.58 -4.26 -21.21
N THR A 206 -5.91 -3.12 -21.06
CA THR A 206 -5.52 -2.25 -22.19
C THR A 206 -4.24 -2.70 -22.88
N HIS A 207 -3.53 -3.67 -22.28
CA HIS A 207 -2.22 -4.16 -22.69
C HIS A 207 -1.12 -3.10 -22.69
N GLN A 208 -1.26 -2.01 -21.92
CA GLN A 208 -0.28 -0.92 -21.88
C GLN A 208 0.75 -1.04 -20.75
N ILE A 209 0.79 -2.20 -20.08
CA ILE A 209 1.72 -2.45 -18.97
C ILE A 209 2.92 -3.24 -19.50
N ALA A 210 4.10 -2.63 -19.42
CA ALA A 210 5.36 -3.29 -19.78
C ALA A 210 5.88 -4.20 -18.65
N GLN A 211 5.70 -3.78 -17.39
CA GLN A 211 6.17 -4.53 -16.23
C GLN A 211 5.32 -4.20 -15.00
N LEU A 212 5.07 -5.22 -14.18
CA LEU A 212 4.54 -5.07 -12.82
C LEU A 212 5.59 -5.50 -11.82
N TYR A 213 5.72 -4.78 -10.73
CA TYR A 213 6.48 -5.22 -9.56
C TYR A 213 5.88 -4.62 -8.30
N GLN A 214 6.19 -5.21 -7.15
CA GLN A 214 5.80 -4.67 -5.85
C GLN A 214 7.02 -4.08 -5.16
N VAL A 215 6.77 -3.13 -4.28
CA VAL A 215 7.74 -2.61 -3.30
C VAL A 215 7.02 -2.44 -1.96
N THR A 216 7.78 -2.38 -0.87
CA THR A 216 7.18 -2.14 0.44
C THR A 216 6.44 -0.79 0.48
N GLY A 217 5.15 -0.84 0.80
CA GLY A 217 4.26 0.29 1.03
C GLY A 217 4.25 0.68 2.52
N ILE A 218 3.05 0.81 3.10
CA ILE A 218 2.88 1.11 4.53
C ILE A 218 3.23 -0.09 5.44
N GLY A 219 3.42 -1.28 4.86
CA GLY A 219 3.59 -2.52 5.63
C GLY A 219 2.25 -3.11 6.07
N ALA A 220 2.24 -4.42 6.30
CA ALA A 220 1.00 -5.15 6.56
C ALA A 220 0.24 -4.53 7.74
N THR A 221 -1.03 -4.17 7.49
CA THR A 221 -1.84 -3.39 8.42
C THR A 221 -3.21 -4.03 8.54
N TRP A 222 -3.63 -4.34 9.78
CA TRP A 222 -4.90 -5.01 10.06
C TRP A 222 -6.00 -4.07 10.56
N VAL A 223 -5.62 -3.03 11.30
CA VAL A 223 -6.56 -2.11 11.96
C VAL A 223 -6.16 -0.68 11.63
N GLY A 224 -5.93 -0.41 10.35
CA GLY A 224 -5.60 0.90 9.84
C GLY A 224 -6.79 1.85 9.91
N ARG A 225 -6.52 3.15 10.01
CA ARG A 225 -7.53 4.19 9.86
C ARG A 225 -7.04 5.33 8.98
N ASN A 226 -7.88 5.80 8.08
CA ASN A 226 -7.58 6.97 7.27
C ASN A 226 -7.98 8.28 7.98
N GLY A 227 -7.76 9.41 7.30
CA GLY A 227 -8.05 10.75 7.84
C GLY A 227 -9.54 11.01 8.10
N GLY A 228 -10.44 10.29 7.42
CA GLY A 228 -11.88 10.31 7.68
C GLY A 228 -12.31 9.43 8.87
N GLY A 229 -11.41 8.57 9.36
CA GLY A 229 -11.66 7.61 10.42
C GLY A 229 -12.13 6.24 9.94
N ASP A 230 -12.22 6.00 8.63
CA ASP A 230 -12.59 4.71 8.06
C ASP A 230 -11.50 3.67 8.32
N ARG A 231 -11.92 2.44 8.55
CA ARG A 231 -11.00 1.32 8.75
C ARG A 231 -10.46 0.84 7.40
N TYR A 232 -9.20 0.43 7.38
CA TYR A 232 -8.63 -0.31 6.25
C TYR A 232 -7.70 -1.43 6.71
N TYR A 233 -7.48 -2.38 5.81
CA TYR A 233 -6.48 -3.43 5.94
C TYR A 233 -5.74 -3.66 4.61
N THR A 234 -4.47 -4.06 4.69
CA THR A 234 -3.59 -4.26 3.51
C THR A 234 -2.44 -5.21 3.81
N ASP A 235 -1.98 -5.96 2.80
CA ASP A 235 -0.71 -6.71 2.78
C ASP A 235 0.52 -5.81 2.97
N GLY A 236 0.33 -4.49 2.84
CA GLY A 236 1.35 -3.48 3.01
C GLY A 236 2.19 -3.22 1.78
N GLU A 237 1.81 -3.79 0.65
CA GLU A 237 2.54 -3.69 -0.62
C GLU A 237 2.02 -2.53 -1.46
N LEU A 238 2.96 -1.88 -2.15
CA LEU A 238 2.70 -0.89 -3.17
C LEU A 238 3.01 -1.50 -4.53
N THR A 239 1.99 -1.66 -5.37
CA THR A 239 2.18 -2.20 -6.72
C THR A 239 2.58 -1.08 -7.68
N ILE A 240 3.73 -1.23 -8.32
CA ILE A 240 4.23 -0.33 -9.36
C ILE A 240 3.90 -0.88 -10.74
N CYS A 241 3.21 -0.06 -11.53
CA CYS A 241 2.89 -0.31 -12.92
C CYS A 241 3.83 0.49 -13.84
N VAL A 242 4.72 -0.21 -14.54
CA VAL A 242 5.56 0.40 -15.58
C VAL A 242 4.80 0.40 -16.88
N LEU A 243 4.42 1.58 -17.36
CA LEU A 243 3.68 1.74 -18.61
C LEU A 243 4.62 1.55 -19.80
N SER A 244 4.13 0.93 -20.86
CA SER A 244 4.86 0.84 -22.12
C SER A 244 5.15 2.22 -22.70
N MET A 245 6.28 2.34 -23.37
CA MET A 245 6.67 3.60 -24.01
C MET A 245 5.61 4.02 -25.02
N ASN A 246 5.13 5.26 -24.91
CA ASN A 246 4.05 5.82 -25.71
C ASN A 246 2.75 5.00 -25.67
N ASN A 247 2.50 4.26 -24.59
CA ASN A 247 1.33 3.38 -24.42
C ASN A 247 1.15 2.34 -25.53
N ILE A 248 2.24 1.90 -26.15
CA ILE A 248 2.18 0.85 -27.18
C ILE A 248 1.71 -0.46 -26.53
N ALA A 249 0.63 -1.03 -27.07
CA ALA A 249 0.09 -2.29 -26.58
C ALA A 249 1.13 -3.42 -26.64
N GLN A 250 1.29 -4.14 -25.54
CA GLN A 250 2.16 -5.29 -25.41
C GLN A 250 1.47 -6.53 -25.97
N THR A 251 2.24 -7.41 -26.60
CA THR A 251 1.74 -8.67 -27.18
C THR A 251 1.65 -9.79 -26.15
N LYS A 252 2.33 -9.65 -25.02
CA LYS A 252 2.29 -10.58 -23.90
C LYS A 252 1.52 -9.92 -22.74
N PRO A 253 0.73 -10.70 -21.98
CA PRO A 253 0.16 -10.22 -20.73
C PRO A 253 1.25 -9.74 -19.80
N SER A 254 0.97 -8.71 -18.99
CA SER A 254 1.91 -8.31 -17.96
C SER A 254 2.06 -9.44 -16.93
N THR A 255 3.26 -9.57 -16.38
CA THR A 255 3.54 -10.51 -15.30
C THR A 255 4.22 -9.77 -14.18
N TYR A 256 3.89 -10.14 -12.94
CA TYR A 256 4.58 -9.62 -11.77
C TYR A 256 6.03 -10.11 -11.78
N SER A 257 6.95 -9.16 -11.66
CA SER A 257 8.34 -9.46 -11.35
C SER A 257 8.38 -10.17 -10.01
N PRO A 258 9.20 -11.23 -9.87
CA PRO A 258 9.19 -12.03 -8.67
C PRO A 258 9.62 -11.20 -7.46
N SER A 259 8.75 -11.10 -6.45
CA SER A 259 9.13 -10.56 -5.14
C SER A 259 10.16 -11.49 -4.47
N PRO A 260 10.96 -11.00 -3.52
CA PRO A 260 11.85 -11.87 -2.73
C PRO A 260 11.08 -13.03 -2.07
N GLU A 261 11.71 -14.20 -1.91
CA GLU A 261 11.07 -15.38 -1.30
C GLU A 261 10.42 -15.11 0.07
N PRO A 262 11.05 -14.34 0.99
CA PRO A 262 10.41 -13.94 2.24
C PRO A 262 9.07 -13.20 2.03
N VAL A 263 9.03 -12.26 1.07
CA VAL A 263 7.85 -11.46 0.74
C VAL A 263 6.77 -12.34 0.11
N LYS A 264 7.14 -13.32 -0.73
CA LYS A 264 6.18 -14.29 -1.29
C LYS A 264 5.49 -15.10 -0.20
N PHE A 265 6.25 -15.60 0.78
CA PHE A 265 5.68 -16.33 1.92
C PHE A 265 4.70 -15.45 2.71
N LYS A 266 5.08 -14.19 3.00
CA LYS A 266 4.21 -13.22 3.65
C LYS A 266 2.91 -12.99 2.86
N ASN A 267 3.00 -12.77 1.55
CA ASN A 267 1.84 -12.49 0.70
C ASN A 267 0.90 -13.71 0.61
N GLN A 268 1.43 -14.94 0.61
CA GLN A 268 0.62 -16.16 0.68
C GLN A 268 -0.13 -16.28 2.01
N LEU A 269 0.56 -16.03 3.13
CA LEU A 269 -0.07 -16.03 4.45
C LEU A 269 -1.16 -14.95 4.55
N TRP A 270 -0.90 -13.75 4.03
CA TRP A 270 -1.88 -12.67 3.99
C TRP A 270 -3.11 -13.05 3.16
N SER A 271 -2.91 -13.60 1.96
CA SER A 271 -3.99 -14.04 1.07
C SER A 271 -4.88 -15.09 1.75
N TRP A 272 -4.27 -16.05 2.45
CA TRP A 272 -5.01 -17.04 3.24
C TRP A 272 -5.81 -16.39 4.38
N LEU A 273 -5.21 -15.48 5.14
CA LEU A 273 -5.88 -14.77 6.23
C LEU A 273 -7.04 -13.89 5.73
N ARG A 274 -6.84 -13.16 4.63
CA ARG A 274 -7.82 -12.23 4.03
C ARG A 274 -9.15 -12.91 3.71
N HIS A 275 -9.13 -14.19 3.36
CA HIS A 275 -10.36 -14.97 3.11
C HIS A 275 -11.29 -15.07 4.32
N TYR A 276 -10.76 -15.01 5.55
CA TYR A 276 -11.54 -15.12 6.78
C TYR A 276 -12.15 -13.79 7.25
N PHE A 277 -11.89 -12.70 6.54
CA PHE A 277 -12.35 -11.36 6.91
C PHE A 277 -13.32 -10.72 5.88
N LYS A 278 -13.62 -11.41 4.77
CA LYS A 278 -14.69 -11.02 3.84
C LYS A 278 -16.08 -11.30 4.41
#